data_AF-S8B5E5-F1
#
_entry.id   AF-S8B5E5-F1
#
_cell.length_a   1.000
_cell.length_b   1.000
_cell.length_c   1.000
_cell.angle_alpha   90.00
_cell.angle_beta   90.00
_cell.angle_gamma   90.00
#
_symmetry.space_group_name_H-M   'P 1'
#
loop_
_entity.id
_entity.type
_entity.pdbx_description
1 polymer ?
#
loop_
_entity_poly.entity_id
_entity_poly.type
_entity_poly.pdbx_seq_one_letter_code
_entity_poly.pdbx_strand_id
1 'polypeptide(L)'
;MIYTNALQLLSLASVALAGSATNGDDREVPYGAFPSSTLVTSAIPTPASSSVASPATPSSTTSLGQAIIENHCQTPIYVWSVGSVTPAPVTVSSGGRYSETYRLDHDTGGVALKISTQQDGLYNSAPLTIFAYNLNGQEVWYDLSDVFGDPFKGHPVVLVPAEPAINWADGVPPSGSQVRVQSASNNLVLTLC
;
A
#
# COMPACT_ATOMS: atom_id res chain seq x y z
N MET A 1 -10.65 -48.63 -1.45
CA MET A 1 -11.11 -48.22 -0.10
C MET A 1 -10.31 -46.98 0.27
N ILE A 2 -10.87 -45.82 -0.07
CA ILE A 2 -11.33 -44.76 0.87
C ILE A 2 -10.18 -44.24 1.74
N TYR A 3 -9.69 -43.02 1.45
CA TYR A 3 -9.50 -41.98 2.47
C TYR A 3 -9.67 -40.59 1.83
N THR A 4 -10.92 -40.15 1.97
CA THR A 4 -11.52 -38.82 2.06
C THR A 4 -10.62 -37.57 1.96
N ASN A 5 -10.92 -36.74 0.96
CA ASN A 5 -10.54 -35.32 0.87
C ASN A 5 -11.33 -34.51 1.92
N ALA A 6 -10.64 -33.83 2.83
CA ALA A 6 -11.23 -32.83 3.72
C ALA A 6 -10.82 -31.43 3.25
N LEU A 7 -11.68 -30.79 2.44
CA LEU A 7 -11.67 -29.35 2.25
C LEU A 7 -12.09 -28.69 3.57
N GLN A 8 -11.19 -27.96 4.23
CA GLN A 8 -11.56 -26.98 5.25
C GLN A 8 -11.56 -25.60 4.62
N LEU A 9 -12.76 -25.13 4.26
CA LEU A 9 -13.06 -23.72 4.05
C LEU A 9 -12.89 -22.98 5.38
N LEU A 10 -11.96 -22.03 5.46
CA LEU A 10 -11.96 -21.01 6.50
C LEU A 10 -12.83 -19.84 6.02
N SER A 11 -14.04 -19.78 6.57
CA SER A 11 -14.97 -18.66 6.49
C SER A 11 -14.46 -17.52 7.38
N LEU A 12 -14.25 -16.33 6.81
CA LEU A 12 -14.13 -15.10 7.57
C LEU A 12 -15.52 -14.47 7.68
N ALA A 13 -16.12 -14.55 8.87
CA ALA A 13 -17.33 -13.83 9.22
C ALA A 13 -16.94 -12.45 9.78
N SER A 14 -17.29 -11.38 9.05
CA SER A 14 -17.21 -10.01 9.57
C SER A 14 -18.43 -9.74 10.45
N VAL A 15 -18.20 -9.54 11.75
CA VAL A 15 -19.21 -9.00 12.66
C VAL A 15 -19.23 -7.49 12.51
N ALA A 16 -20.27 -6.93 11.91
CA ALA A 16 -20.57 -5.50 11.98
C ALA A 16 -21.59 -5.28 13.10
N LEU A 17 -21.20 -4.58 14.16
CA LEU A 17 -22.14 -4.07 15.16
C LEU A 17 -22.91 -2.89 14.55
N ALA A 18 -24.24 -3.03 14.53
CA ALA A 18 -25.17 -1.95 14.26
C ALA A 18 -25.15 -0.92 15.40
N GLY A 19 -25.15 0.37 15.03
CA GLY A 19 -25.47 1.47 15.92
C GLY A 19 -26.44 2.41 15.20
N SER A 20 -27.73 2.27 15.50
CA SER A 20 -28.78 3.19 15.07
C SER A 20 -28.93 4.31 16.11
N ALA A 21 -28.91 5.56 15.66
CA ALA A 21 -29.51 6.66 16.42
C ALA A 21 -30.22 7.60 15.45
N THR A 22 -31.53 7.67 15.63
CA THR A 22 -32.49 8.58 14.99
C THR A 22 -32.36 9.99 15.59
N ASN A 23 -32.78 11.03 14.85
CA ASN A 23 -33.97 11.84 15.14
C ASN A 23 -33.88 13.30 14.63
N GLY A 24 -35.03 13.87 14.26
CA GLY A 24 -35.27 15.30 13.94
C GLY A 24 -35.57 15.50 12.45
N ASP A 25 -36.81 15.28 11.97
CA ASP A 25 -38.00 16.15 12.13
C ASP A 25 -37.69 17.62 11.80
N ASP A 26 -37.93 18.02 10.55
CA ASP A 26 -38.31 19.40 10.29
C ASP A 26 -39.42 19.46 9.23
N ARG A 27 -40.47 20.14 9.65
CA ARG A 27 -41.82 20.11 9.10
C ARG A 27 -41.94 21.10 7.95
N GLU A 28 -42.63 20.65 6.93
CA GLU A 28 -43.20 21.44 5.85
C GLU A 28 -44.12 22.55 6.42
N VAL A 29 -43.91 23.80 6.01
CA VAL A 29 -44.97 24.82 6.00
C VAL A 29 -44.88 25.63 4.70
N PRO A 30 -45.86 25.52 3.79
CA PRO A 30 -46.01 26.39 2.64
C PRO A 30 -46.83 27.61 3.05
N TYR A 31 -46.61 28.80 2.50
CA TYR A 31 -47.64 29.84 2.27
C TYR A 31 -46.98 31.13 1.76
N GLY A 32 -47.58 31.74 0.74
CA GLY A 32 -47.44 33.19 0.51
C GLY A 32 -47.19 33.60 -0.93
N ALA A 33 -48.25 33.64 -1.73
CA ALA A 33 -48.29 34.45 -2.93
C ALA A 33 -48.16 35.95 -2.58
N PHE A 34 -47.34 36.69 -3.31
CA PHE A 34 -47.33 38.16 -3.29
C PHE A 34 -47.29 38.72 -4.73
N PRO A 35 -47.90 39.89 -4.96
CA PRO A 35 -48.38 40.34 -6.26
C PRO A 35 -47.29 40.96 -7.15
N SER A 36 -47.55 40.91 -8.46
CA SER A 36 -46.86 41.68 -9.49
C SER A 36 -46.77 43.17 -9.13
N SER A 37 -45.57 43.73 -9.16
CA SER A 37 -45.33 45.17 -9.13
C SER A 37 -44.32 45.55 -10.19
N THR A 38 -44.65 46.66 -10.85
CA THR A 38 -44.08 47.20 -12.08
C THR A 38 -42.71 47.86 -11.91
N LEU A 39 -41.87 47.64 -12.93
CA LEU A 39 -40.74 48.39 -13.46
C LEU A 39 -40.27 49.65 -12.71
N VAL A 40 -39.00 49.64 -12.30
CA VAL A 40 -38.12 50.83 -12.28
C VAL A 40 -36.77 50.44 -12.87
N THR A 41 -36.45 51.00 -14.03
CA THR A 41 -35.12 50.92 -14.64
C THR A 41 -34.16 51.83 -13.87
N SER A 42 -33.27 51.25 -13.08
CA SER A 42 -32.09 51.93 -12.56
C SER A 42 -30.84 51.34 -13.20
N ALA A 43 -30.10 52.18 -13.92
CA ALA A 43 -28.80 51.82 -14.49
C ALA A 43 -27.80 51.55 -13.36
N ILE A 44 -27.28 50.32 -13.31
CA ILE A 44 -26.21 49.90 -12.39
C ILE A 44 -24.87 50.20 -13.09
N PRO A 45 -23.94 50.95 -12.48
CA PRO A 45 -22.57 51.03 -12.97
C PRO A 45 -21.88 49.68 -12.78
N THR A 46 -21.27 49.17 -13.85
CA THR A 46 -20.45 47.96 -13.90
C THR A 46 -19.36 48.00 -12.83
N PRO A 47 -19.29 47.03 -11.88
CA PRO A 47 -18.09 46.85 -11.08
C PRO A 47 -17.00 46.28 -11.98
N ALA A 48 -15.86 46.98 -12.08
CA ALA A 48 -14.66 46.43 -12.69
C ALA A 48 -14.20 45.22 -11.87
N SER A 49 -14.30 44.02 -12.45
CA SER A 49 -13.77 42.78 -11.87
C SER A 49 -12.27 42.91 -11.70
N SER A 50 -11.83 43.21 -10.48
CA SER A 50 -10.43 43.15 -10.09
C SER A 50 -10.10 41.68 -9.82
N SER A 51 -9.54 40.98 -10.80
CA SER A 51 -9.06 39.61 -10.60
C SER A 51 -7.81 39.65 -9.72
N VAL A 52 -8.02 39.53 -8.40
CA VAL A 52 -6.95 39.26 -7.45
C VAL A 52 -6.39 37.88 -7.78
N ALA A 53 -5.22 37.84 -8.39
CA ALA A 53 -4.48 36.61 -8.61
C ALA A 53 -4.19 35.98 -7.23
N SER A 54 -4.82 34.84 -6.95
CA SER A 54 -4.44 34.04 -5.78
C SER A 54 -2.98 33.60 -5.93
N PRO A 55 -2.13 33.76 -4.91
CA PRO A 55 -0.79 33.20 -4.94
C PRO A 55 -0.93 31.68 -5.11
N ALA A 56 -0.46 31.15 -6.24
CA ALA A 56 -0.34 29.72 -6.44
C ALA A 56 0.65 29.19 -5.41
N THR A 57 0.16 28.46 -4.41
CA THR A 57 1.03 27.71 -3.50
C THR A 57 1.83 26.72 -4.36
N PRO A 58 3.16 26.73 -4.32
CA PRO A 58 3.94 25.76 -5.07
C PRO A 58 3.61 24.37 -4.54
N SER A 59 2.97 23.54 -5.35
CA SER A 59 2.80 22.12 -5.07
C SER A 59 4.18 21.48 -5.07
N SER A 60 4.74 21.22 -3.89
CA SER A 60 5.97 20.44 -3.77
C SER A 60 5.68 19.01 -4.25
N THR A 61 6.02 18.71 -5.50
CA THR A 61 6.04 17.34 -6.01
C THR A 61 7.12 16.58 -5.23
N THR A 62 6.71 15.94 -4.15
CA THR A 62 7.61 15.10 -3.35
C THR A 62 7.93 13.88 -4.20
N SER A 63 9.19 13.72 -4.58
CA SER A 63 9.64 12.51 -5.28
C SER A 63 9.45 11.32 -4.33
N LEU A 64 8.80 10.27 -4.82
CA LEU A 64 8.67 9.02 -4.08
C LEU A 64 10.02 8.30 -4.05
N GLY A 65 10.27 7.60 -2.95
CA GLY A 65 11.37 6.66 -2.79
C GLY A 65 11.07 5.32 -3.47
N GLN A 66 11.95 4.36 -3.21
CA GLN A 66 11.94 3.05 -3.85
C GLN A 66 11.97 1.93 -2.81
N ALA A 67 11.30 0.82 -3.14
CA ALA A 67 11.54 -0.48 -2.53
C ALA A 67 12.68 -1.17 -3.29
N ILE A 68 13.77 -1.46 -2.59
CA ILE A 68 15.02 -2.00 -3.15
C ILE A 68 15.31 -3.34 -2.48
N ILE A 69 15.73 -4.33 -3.27
CA ILE A 69 16.19 -5.63 -2.80
C ILE A 69 17.60 -5.84 -3.33
N GLU A 70 18.54 -6.08 -2.44
CA GLU A 70 19.93 -6.40 -2.76
C GLU A 70 20.19 -7.88 -2.51
N ASN A 71 20.71 -8.59 -3.52
CA ASN A 71 21.07 -9.99 -3.41
C ASN A 71 22.57 -10.13 -3.19
N HIS A 72 23.01 -10.35 -1.96
CA HIS A 72 24.39 -10.73 -1.63
C HIS A 72 24.57 -12.24 -1.44
N CYS A 73 23.51 -13.03 -1.65
CA CYS A 73 23.60 -14.48 -1.68
C CYS A 73 24.48 -14.94 -2.86
N GLN A 74 25.03 -16.14 -2.76
CA GLN A 74 25.90 -16.71 -3.81
C GLN A 74 25.13 -17.22 -5.04
N THR A 75 23.80 -17.29 -4.95
CA THR A 75 22.89 -17.79 -5.99
C THR A 75 21.90 -16.69 -6.41
N PRO A 76 21.29 -16.78 -7.61
CA PRO A 76 20.22 -15.86 -7.98
C PRO A 76 19.00 -16.01 -7.05
N ILE A 77 18.25 -14.92 -6.93
CA ILE A 77 16.91 -14.90 -6.34
C ILE A 77 15.89 -14.46 -7.39
N TYR A 78 14.63 -14.73 -7.14
CA TYR A 78 13.52 -14.45 -8.04
C TYR A 78 12.49 -13.58 -7.33
N VAL A 79 12.18 -12.43 -7.92
CA VAL A 79 11.33 -11.40 -7.31
C VAL A 79 10.08 -11.19 -8.15
N TRP A 80 8.91 -11.31 -7.52
CA TRP A 80 7.61 -10.96 -8.10
C TRP A 80 7.05 -9.71 -7.42
N SER A 81 6.74 -8.65 -8.18
CA SER A 81 6.02 -7.47 -7.66
C SER A 81 4.52 -7.67 -7.81
N VAL A 82 3.88 -8.14 -6.74
CA VAL A 82 2.47 -8.55 -6.75
C VAL A 82 1.59 -7.43 -6.20
N GLY A 83 0.62 -6.98 -6.99
CA GLY A 83 -0.49 -6.11 -6.58
C GLY A 83 -1.80 -6.66 -7.13
N SER A 84 -2.62 -5.82 -7.76
CA SER A 84 -3.80 -6.26 -8.54
C SER A 84 -3.42 -7.14 -9.74
N VAL A 85 -2.18 -7.02 -10.20
CA VAL A 85 -1.56 -7.87 -11.22
C VAL A 85 -0.36 -8.61 -10.64
N THR A 86 -0.04 -9.76 -11.26
CA THR A 86 1.16 -10.55 -10.96
C THR A 86 2.00 -10.70 -12.22
N PRO A 87 3.02 -9.86 -12.43
CA PRO A 87 3.94 -9.98 -13.56
C PRO A 87 4.86 -11.20 -13.41
N ALA A 88 5.57 -11.53 -14.50
CA ALA A 88 6.65 -12.53 -14.47
C ALA A 88 7.77 -12.11 -13.50
N PRO A 89 8.52 -13.06 -12.92
CA PRO A 89 9.59 -12.72 -11.98
C PRO A 89 10.73 -11.97 -12.67
N VAL A 90 11.37 -11.11 -11.89
CA VAL A 90 12.70 -10.60 -12.20
C VAL A 90 13.72 -11.49 -11.51
N THR A 91 14.64 -12.07 -12.28
CA THR A 91 15.79 -12.78 -11.75
C THR A 91 16.87 -11.78 -11.33
N VAL A 92 17.27 -11.81 -10.07
CA VAL A 92 18.35 -10.99 -9.52
C VAL A 92 19.56 -11.87 -9.27
N SER A 93 20.57 -11.75 -10.11
CA SER A 93 21.85 -12.47 -9.94
C SER A 93 22.54 -12.12 -8.62
N SER A 94 23.49 -12.95 -8.20
CA SER A 94 24.37 -12.67 -7.06
C SER A 94 25.09 -11.32 -7.25
N GLY A 95 25.13 -10.51 -6.20
CA GLY A 95 25.62 -9.13 -6.20
C GLY A 95 24.71 -8.13 -6.91
N GLY A 96 23.56 -8.57 -7.42
CA GLY A 96 22.60 -7.75 -8.14
C GLY A 96 21.59 -7.06 -7.23
N ARG A 97 20.75 -6.21 -7.83
CA ARG A 97 19.63 -5.58 -7.14
C ARG A 97 18.37 -5.53 -7.98
N TYR A 98 17.23 -5.55 -7.31
CA TYR A 98 15.92 -5.19 -7.84
C TYR A 98 15.48 -3.87 -7.19
N SER A 99 14.76 -3.02 -7.93
CA SER A 99 14.17 -1.81 -7.38
C SER A 99 12.90 -1.41 -8.12
N GLU A 100 11.91 -0.93 -7.39
CA GLU A 100 10.76 -0.21 -7.95
C GLU A 100 10.44 1.03 -7.12
N THR A 101 10.01 2.11 -7.80
CA THR A 101 9.43 3.26 -7.11
C THR A 101 8.14 2.83 -6.43
N TYR A 102 7.89 3.32 -5.21
CA TYR A 102 6.63 3.02 -4.54
C TYR A 102 5.45 3.40 -5.43
N ARG A 103 4.48 2.50 -5.53
CA ARG A 103 3.23 2.72 -6.23
C ARG A 103 2.05 2.41 -5.32
N LEU A 104 0.97 3.16 -5.54
CA LEU A 104 -0.33 2.82 -4.98
C LEU A 104 -0.99 1.78 -5.88
N ASP A 105 -1.44 0.68 -5.28
CA ASP A 105 -2.32 -0.28 -5.92
C ASP A 105 -3.74 -0.07 -5.41
N HIS A 106 -4.63 0.47 -6.25
CA HIS A 106 -5.95 0.93 -5.80
C HIS A 106 -6.93 -0.22 -5.50
N ASP A 107 -6.69 -1.40 -6.06
CA ASP A 107 -7.58 -2.55 -5.85
C ASP A 107 -7.19 -3.34 -4.60
N THR A 108 -5.88 -3.48 -4.34
CA THR A 108 -5.37 -4.30 -3.23
C THR A 108 -4.89 -3.50 -2.03
N GLY A 109 -4.66 -2.20 -2.19
CA GLY A 109 -4.15 -1.29 -1.15
C GLY A 109 -2.63 -1.21 -1.07
N GLY A 110 -1.89 -2.12 -1.71
CA GLY A 110 -0.43 -2.08 -1.75
C GLY A 110 0.21 -3.16 -2.60
N VAL A 111 1.50 -3.39 -2.34
CA VAL A 111 2.35 -4.25 -3.14
C VAL A 111 3.10 -5.22 -2.24
N ALA A 112 3.16 -6.47 -2.67
CA ALA A 112 3.97 -7.51 -2.05
C ALA A 112 5.10 -7.91 -3.01
N LEU A 113 6.33 -7.53 -2.69
CA LEU A 113 7.52 -8.08 -3.33
C LEU A 113 7.76 -9.47 -2.75
N LYS A 114 7.43 -10.51 -3.50
CA LYS A 114 7.64 -11.90 -3.09
C LYS A 114 8.99 -12.38 -3.61
N ILE A 115 9.83 -12.91 -2.74
CA ILE A 115 11.20 -13.32 -3.06
C ILE A 115 11.36 -14.82 -2.79
N SER A 116 11.90 -15.56 -3.76
CA SER A 116 12.30 -16.96 -3.58
C SER A 116 13.72 -17.21 -4.07
N THR A 117 14.34 -18.27 -3.56
CA THR A 117 15.57 -18.86 -4.11
C THR A 117 15.27 -19.88 -5.23
N GLN A 118 14.00 -20.16 -5.50
CA GLN A 118 13.56 -21.08 -6.55
C GLN A 118 12.88 -20.34 -7.71
N GLN A 119 13.21 -20.72 -8.95
CA GLN A 119 12.81 -20.00 -10.17
C GLN A 119 11.30 -19.79 -10.33
N ASP A 120 10.52 -20.83 -10.01
CA ASP A 120 9.05 -20.79 -10.07
C ASP A 120 8.42 -20.79 -8.67
N GLY A 121 9.16 -20.25 -7.69
CA GLY A 121 8.83 -20.32 -6.26
C GLY A 121 7.41 -19.88 -5.91
N LEU A 122 6.90 -18.86 -6.61
CA LEU A 122 5.55 -18.35 -6.41
C LEU A 122 4.45 -19.39 -6.75
N TYR A 123 4.73 -20.32 -7.67
CA TYR A 123 3.73 -21.23 -8.24
C TYR A 123 3.86 -22.67 -7.77
N ASN A 124 4.96 -23.02 -7.08
CA ASN A 124 5.23 -24.38 -6.61
C ASN A 124 5.24 -24.51 -5.08
N SER A 125 4.75 -23.48 -4.36
CA SER A 125 4.76 -23.42 -2.90
C SER A 125 6.16 -23.54 -2.28
N ALA A 126 7.19 -23.01 -2.96
CA ALA A 126 8.49 -22.83 -2.36
C ALA A 126 8.43 -21.79 -1.22
N PRO A 127 9.40 -21.81 -0.29
CA PRO A 127 9.60 -20.73 0.68
C PRO A 127 9.68 -19.36 0.00
N LEU A 128 8.99 -18.38 0.59
CA LEU A 128 8.93 -16.99 0.11
C LEU A 128 9.12 -16.02 1.27
N THR A 129 10.06 -15.09 1.11
CA THR A 129 10.06 -13.85 1.90
C THR A 129 9.20 -12.84 1.19
N ILE A 130 8.34 -12.17 1.94
CA ILE A 130 7.42 -11.14 1.46
C ILE A 130 7.88 -9.82 2.05
N PHE A 131 8.29 -8.91 1.17
CA PHE A 131 8.47 -7.50 1.50
C PHE A 131 7.25 -6.73 1.01
N ALA A 132 6.33 -6.44 1.94
CA ALA A 132 5.11 -5.73 1.65
C ALA A 132 5.26 -4.22 1.90
N TYR A 133 4.68 -3.40 1.04
CA TYR A 133 4.53 -1.98 1.28
C TYR A 133 3.18 -1.43 0.80
N ASN A 134 2.65 -0.44 1.51
CA ASN A 134 1.44 0.29 1.16
C ASN A 134 1.76 1.80 1.14
N LEU A 135 1.64 2.43 -0.02
CA LEU A 135 1.80 3.88 -0.17
C LEU A 135 0.49 4.58 0.21
N ASN A 136 0.52 5.43 1.25
CA ASN A 136 -0.63 6.22 1.66
C ASN A 136 -0.23 7.69 1.87
N GLY A 137 -0.58 8.54 0.91
CA GLY A 137 -0.21 9.95 0.92
C GLY A 137 1.30 10.14 0.88
N GLN A 138 1.86 10.73 1.95
CA GLN A 138 3.29 10.98 2.10
C GLN A 138 4.01 9.90 2.93
N GLU A 139 3.31 8.82 3.28
CA GLU A 139 3.84 7.74 4.10
C GLU A 139 3.85 6.42 3.34
N VAL A 140 4.82 5.57 3.67
CA VAL A 140 4.86 4.18 3.24
C VAL A 140 4.83 3.29 4.47
N TRP A 141 3.82 2.42 4.53
CA TRP A 141 3.67 1.38 5.55
C TRP A 141 4.30 0.11 5.01
N TYR A 142 5.05 -0.63 5.82
CA TYR A 142 5.79 -1.79 5.34
C TYR A 142 5.99 -2.83 6.44
N ASP A 143 6.17 -4.08 6.01
CA ASP A 143 6.58 -5.19 6.86
C ASP A 143 7.41 -6.22 6.07
N LEU A 144 8.00 -7.16 6.80
CA LEU A 144 8.55 -8.39 6.25
C LEU A 144 7.84 -9.59 6.90
N SER A 145 7.61 -10.63 6.11
CA SER A 145 7.12 -11.93 6.58
C SER A 145 7.64 -13.07 5.70
N ASP A 146 7.55 -14.31 6.19
CA ASP A 146 7.82 -15.51 5.39
C ASP A 146 6.55 -16.36 5.26
N VAL A 147 6.39 -17.00 4.10
CA VAL A 147 5.34 -18.01 3.85
C VAL A 147 5.94 -19.24 3.19
N PHE A 148 5.34 -20.40 3.47
CA PHE A 148 5.80 -21.71 2.98
C PHE A 148 7.24 -22.10 3.41
N GLY A 149 7.77 -21.45 4.44
CA GLY A 149 9.10 -21.67 5.01
C GLY A 149 9.99 -20.44 4.89
N ASP A 150 11.25 -20.55 5.34
CA ASP A 150 12.19 -19.43 5.40
C ASP A 150 13.27 -19.58 4.30
N PRO A 151 13.19 -18.86 3.17
CA PRO A 151 14.08 -19.08 2.01
C PRO A 151 15.55 -18.71 2.28
N PHE A 152 15.79 -17.85 3.27
CA PHE A 152 17.12 -17.35 3.62
C PHE A 152 17.64 -17.86 4.97
N LYS A 153 17.04 -18.94 5.50
CA LYS A 153 17.47 -19.53 6.77
C LYS A 153 18.98 -19.76 6.82
N GLY A 154 19.61 -19.30 7.90
CA GLY A 154 21.06 -19.35 8.12
C GLY A 154 21.83 -18.17 7.51
N HIS A 155 21.15 -17.20 6.89
CA HIS A 155 21.73 -15.97 6.37
C HIS A 155 20.94 -14.76 6.87
N PRO A 156 21.58 -13.60 7.07
CA PRO A 156 20.89 -12.42 7.56
C PRO A 156 19.89 -11.89 6.53
N VAL A 157 18.74 -11.41 7.04
CA VAL A 157 17.76 -10.62 6.29
C VAL A 157 17.55 -9.29 7.03
N VAL A 158 17.89 -8.18 6.38
CA VAL A 158 17.90 -6.86 7.02
C VAL A 158 17.14 -5.85 6.16
N LEU A 159 16.20 -5.11 6.75
CA LEU A 159 15.48 -4.03 6.07
C LEU A 159 15.79 -2.69 6.74
N VAL A 160 16.31 -1.75 5.94
CA VAL A 160 16.69 -0.40 6.40
C VAL A 160 16.12 0.71 5.50
N PRO A 161 15.86 1.90 6.04
CA PRO A 161 15.78 2.20 7.47
C PRO A 161 14.53 1.55 8.08
N ALA A 162 14.61 1.18 9.36
CA ALA A 162 13.48 0.66 10.11
C ALA A 162 13.62 1.05 11.59
N GLU A 163 12.54 1.54 12.19
CA GLU A 163 12.47 1.78 13.63
C GLU A 163 11.19 1.17 14.23
N PRO A 164 11.29 0.32 15.26
CA PRO A 164 12.46 -0.52 15.61
C PRO A 164 13.16 -1.21 14.41
N ALA A 165 14.35 -1.77 14.61
CA ALA A 165 15.08 -2.42 13.52
C ALA A 165 14.34 -3.68 13.00
N ILE A 166 14.46 -3.97 11.70
CA ILE A 166 14.13 -5.28 11.11
C ILE A 166 15.45 -5.94 10.74
N ASN A 167 15.85 -6.89 11.58
CA ASN A 167 17.07 -7.67 11.40
C ASN A 167 16.79 -9.11 11.84
N TRP A 168 16.64 -10.00 10.88
CA TRP A 168 16.52 -11.43 11.12
C TRP A 168 17.92 -12.03 10.96
N ALA A 169 18.66 -12.13 12.05
CA ALA A 169 20.07 -12.53 12.02
C ALA A 169 20.30 -13.90 11.36
N ASP A 170 19.37 -14.84 11.57
CA ASP A 170 19.40 -16.18 10.99
C ASP A 170 18.41 -16.35 9.82
N GLY A 171 17.88 -15.26 9.27
CA GLY A 171 16.98 -15.28 8.11
C GLY A 171 15.60 -15.87 8.41
N VAL A 172 15.18 -15.84 9.68
CA VAL A 172 13.89 -16.32 10.16
C VAL A 172 13.15 -15.18 10.87
N PRO A 173 11.89 -14.87 10.51
CA PRO A 173 11.13 -13.81 11.15
C PRO A 173 10.85 -14.08 12.63
N PRO A 174 10.73 -13.02 13.46
CA PRO A 174 10.15 -13.15 14.78
C PRO A 174 8.66 -13.49 14.68
N SER A 175 8.07 -13.97 15.78
CA SER A 175 6.63 -14.22 15.83
C SER A 175 5.81 -12.92 15.80
N GLY A 176 4.66 -12.96 15.13
CA GLY A 176 3.71 -11.86 15.07
C GLY A 176 4.00 -10.85 13.95
N SER A 177 3.04 -9.96 13.72
CA SER A 177 3.15 -8.91 12.70
C SER A 177 4.01 -7.74 13.19
N GLN A 178 4.93 -7.26 12.35
CA GLN A 178 5.89 -6.20 12.67
C GLN A 178 5.80 -5.06 11.64
N VAL A 179 4.64 -4.40 11.59
CA VAL A 179 4.39 -3.28 10.67
C VAL A 179 5.11 -2.02 11.12
N ARG A 180 5.65 -1.27 10.17
CA ARG A 180 6.32 0.02 10.35
C ARG A 180 5.83 1.04 9.35
N VAL A 181 6.17 2.30 9.60
CA VAL A 181 5.84 3.42 8.72
C VAL A 181 7.04 4.36 8.61
N GLN A 182 7.22 4.97 7.44
CA GLN A 182 8.15 6.09 7.26
C GLN A 182 7.69 7.02 6.14
N SER A 183 8.44 8.10 5.91
CA SER A 183 8.21 8.98 4.75
C SER A 183 8.32 8.21 3.44
N ALA A 184 7.33 8.39 2.56
CA ALA A 184 7.31 7.83 1.22
C ALA A 184 8.40 8.41 0.31
N SER A 185 9.10 9.49 0.71
CA SER A 185 10.26 10.01 0.00
C SER A 185 11.53 9.20 0.21
N ASN A 186 11.56 8.32 1.21
CA ASN A 186 12.75 7.56 1.60
C ASN A 186 12.75 6.18 0.96
N ASN A 187 13.93 5.69 0.57
CA ASN A 187 14.06 4.32 0.11
C ASN A 187 13.98 3.33 1.27
N LEU A 188 13.46 2.14 0.98
CA LEU A 188 13.58 0.94 1.79
C LEU A 188 14.52 -0.02 1.06
N VAL A 189 15.51 -0.54 1.77
CA VAL A 189 16.53 -1.45 1.23
C VAL A 189 16.50 -2.75 2.04
N LEU A 190 16.07 -3.82 1.38
CA LEU A 190 16.13 -5.18 1.88
C LEU A 190 17.44 -5.83 1.42
N THR A 191 18.32 -6.18 2.36
CA THR A 191 19.58 -6.86 2.10
C THR A 191 19.45 -8.35 2.37
N LEU A 192 19.64 -9.11 1.29
CA LEU A 192 19.63 -10.55 1.06
C LEU A 192 20.94 -11.30 1.29
N CYS A 193 21.17 -12.00 2.40
CA CYS A 193 22.49 -12.56 2.72
C CYS A 193 23.61 -11.48 2.71
#